data_AF-A0A9P4HI14-F1
#
_entry.id   AF-A0A9P4HI14-F1
#
_cell.length_a   1.000
_cell.length_b   1.000
_cell.length_c   1.000
_cell.angle_alpha   90.00
_cell.angle_beta   90.00
_cell.angle_gamma   90.00
#
_symmetry.space_group_name_H-M   'P 1'
#
loop_
_entity.id
_entity.type
_entity.pdbx_description
1 polymer ?
#
loop_
_entity_poly.entity_id
_entity_poly.type
_entity_poly.pdbx_seq_one_letter_code
_entity_poly.pdbx_strand_id
1 'polypeptide(L)'
;MVSNGLIFSLDTGRNVLYASEGLAHESNIFPVKEKGRWSLDAIRLDGWINVEVVAESDKITVFLQGQLVAHLERLDLHPLLGGSPNNTGSVAFGGPCHWVAQYRNLTVKGPDGRLLYDNDMLLANRDRTLADFQVGTNALACTIDGAKRDRACFGGDLYVMGRSIAHSTMNFEAIAGSTELLTSHQTSDGYLGNLAPIQAPVHDTIDQPPTYAFYPLTYAFLLTVAIKDYWMHTGDEKVRSKSYDKLDRLMLFAKPFMNEHGILAAPPPLSMHWFPMGGPVFGPSAALNIAYYDALQAIAALSPSSELRSKHLAKAESLKKKHVRNVL
;
A
#
# COMPACT_ATOMS: atom_id res chain seq x y z
N MET A 1 6.25 0.30 0.37
CA MET A 1 5.98 0.29 -1.08
C MET A 1 5.88 1.74 -1.53
N VAL A 2 6.75 2.17 -2.45
CA VAL A 2 6.67 3.52 -3.03
C VAL A 2 5.63 3.46 -4.14
N SER A 3 4.43 3.97 -3.87
CA SER A 3 3.33 3.97 -4.85
C SER A 3 3.47 5.04 -5.92
N ASN A 4 4.39 5.99 -5.77
CA ASN A 4 4.93 6.88 -6.81
C ASN A 4 6.11 7.63 -6.18
N GLY A 5 7.12 8.00 -6.97
CA GLY A 5 8.25 8.76 -6.44
C GLY A 5 9.11 9.37 -7.53
N LEU A 6 10.06 10.20 -7.11
CA LEU A 6 11.13 10.67 -7.98
C LEU A 6 12.30 9.68 -7.93
N ILE A 7 12.56 9.04 -9.06
CA ILE A 7 13.59 8.02 -9.22
C ILE A 7 14.76 8.64 -9.98
N PHE A 8 15.94 8.64 -9.36
CA PHE A 8 17.20 8.93 -10.03
C PHE A 8 17.88 7.62 -10.44
N SER A 9 18.20 7.49 -11.72
CA SER A 9 18.95 6.38 -12.29
C SER A 9 20.31 6.88 -12.76
N LEU A 10 21.38 6.42 -12.10
CA LEU A 10 22.76 6.71 -12.46
C LEU A 10 23.28 5.62 -13.40
N ASP A 11 23.37 5.92 -14.69
CA ASP A 11 23.91 5.02 -15.71
C ASP A 11 25.39 5.35 -15.95
N THR A 12 26.28 4.60 -15.31
CA THR A 12 27.74 4.75 -15.47
C THR A 12 28.24 4.26 -16.82
N GLY A 13 27.48 3.40 -17.52
CA GLY A 13 27.84 2.93 -18.86
C GLY A 13 27.55 3.97 -19.94
N ARG A 14 26.56 4.84 -19.69
CA ARG A 14 26.17 5.94 -20.61
C ARG A 14 26.59 7.32 -20.11
N ASN A 15 27.28 7.42 -18.98
CA ASN A 15 27.63 8.69 -18.32
C ASN A 15 26.41 9.64 -18.20
N VAL A 16 25.29 9.13 -17.72
CA VAL A 16 24.04 9.90 -17.59
C VAL A 16 23.39 9.70 -16.23
N LEU A 17 22.91 10.79 -15.65
CA LEU A 17 21.91 10.77 -14.59
C LEU A 17 20.54 11.05 -15.20
N TYR A 18 19.58 10.16 -14.97
CA TYR A 18 18.19 10.29 -15.42
C TYR A 18 17.27 10.45 -14.21
N ALA A 19 16.30 11.36 -14.29
CA ALA A 19 15.25 11.50 -13.30
C ALA A 19 13.86 11.25 -13.92
N SER A 20 13.06 10.44 -13.24
CA SER A 20 11.68 10.14 -13.61
C SER A 20 10.75 10.20 -12.42
N GLU A 21 9.53 10.65 -12.65
CA GLU A 21 8.41 10.43 -11.75
C GLU A 21 7.65 9.18 -12.21
N GLY A 22 7.44 8.24 -11.30
CA GLY A 22 6.69 7.02 -11.55
C GLY A 22 7.04 5.90 -10.57
N LEU A 23 6.61 4.68 -10.92
CA LEU A 23 7.03 3.44 -10.24
C LEU A 23 8.35 2.88 -10.77
N ALA A 24 8.76 3.29 -11.97
CA ALA A 24 9.96 2.84 -12.64
C ALA A 24 10.44 3.94 -13.61
N HIS A 25 11.67 3.81 -14.09
CA HIS A 25 12.20 4.65 -15.18
C HIS A 25 11.60 4.32 -16.57
N GLU A 26 10.85 3.21 -16.68
CA GLU A 26 10.22 2.75 -17.93
C GLU A 26 8.71 2.68 -17.75
N SER A 27 7.97 3.20 -18.74
CA SER A 27 6.50 3.16 -18.73
C SER A 27 6.01 1.71 -18.78
N ASN A 28 4.99 1.42 -17.96
CA ASN A 28 4.26 0.16 -18.01
C ASN A 28 2.75 0.44 -18.00
N ILE A 29 1.99 -0.25 -17.14
CA ILE A 29 0.60 0.08 -16.83
C ILE A 29 0.46 1.52 -16.31
N PHE A 30 1.46 2.01 -15.57
CA PHE A 30 1.49 3.39 -15.09
C PHE A 30 2.41 4.25 -15.97
N PRO A 31 2.00 5.49 -16.28
CA PRO A 31 2.82 6.41 -17.05
C PRO A 31 4.05 6.83 -16.25
N VAL A 32 5.13 7.08 -16.96
CA VAL A 32 6.37 7.64 -16.40
C VAL A 32 6.58 9.02 -16.99
N LYS A 33 6.87 10.00 -16.13
CA LYS A 33 7.14 11.38 -16.53
C LYS A 33 8.62 11.66 -16.34
N GLU A 34 9.35 11.83 -17.45
CA GLU A 34 10.74 12.30 -17.41
C GLU A 34 10.79 13.69 -16.76
N LYS A 35 11.68 13.84 -15.77
CA LYS A 35 11.91 15.08 -15.03
C LYS A 35 13.23 15.74 -15.41
N GLY A 36 14.20 14.97 -15.88
CA GLY A 36 15.45 15.52 -16.38
C GLY A 36 16.47 14.45 -16.76
N ARG A 37 17.49 14.90 -17.47
CA ARG A 37 18.62 14.09 -17.91
C ARG A 37 19.87 14.96 -17.97
N TRP A 38 20.93 14.51 -17.32
CA TRP A 38 22.18 15.25 -17.20
C TRP A 38 23.35 14.39 -17.66
N SER A 39 24.20 14.94 -18.53
CA SER A 39 25.48 14.31 -18.89
C SER A 39 26.43 14.39 -17.70
N LEU A 40 27.21 13.31 -17.53
CA LEU A 40 28.20 13.14 -16.48
C LEU A 40 29.63 13.12 -17.04
N ASP A 41 29.84 13.58 -18.27
CA ASP A 41 31.15 13.52 -18.93
C ASP A 41 32.27 14.26 -18.17
N ALA A 42 31.89 15.26 -17.36
CA ALA A 42 32.81 16.02 -16.51
C ALA A 42 33.07 15.36 -15.14
N ILE A 43 32.38 14.25 -14.83
CA ILE A 43 32.45 13.58 -13.53
C ILE A 43 33.19 12.26 -13.66
N ARG A 44 34.12 12.05 -12.74
CA ARG A 44 34.87 10.80 -12.63
C ARG A 44 34.01 9.75 -11.91
N LEU A 45 33.58 8.72 -12.65
CA LEU A 45 32.67 7.66 -12.18
C LEU A 45 33.35 6.29 -12.00
N ASP A 46 34.67 6.26 -11.73
CA ASP A 46 35.38 5.01 -11.45
C ASP A 46 35.31 4.61 -9.98
N GLY A 47 35.10 3.32 -9.72
CA GLY A 47 35.03 2.78 -8.36
C GLY A 47 33.78 3.22 -7.59
N TRP A 48 33.96 3.53 -6.30
CA TRP A 48 32.86 3.96 -5.43
C TRP A 48 32.54 5.44 -5.64
N ILE A 49 31.27 5.72 -5.95
CA ILE A 49 30.78 7.07 -6.25
C ILE A 49 30.09 7.61 -5.00
N ASN A 50 30.53 8.77 -4.51
CA ASN A 50 29.80 9.48 -3.46
C ASN A 50 28.57 10.16 -4.06
N VAL A 51 27.38 9.79 -3.57
CA VAL A 51 26.09 10.36 -4.00
C VAL A 51 25.46 11.06 -2.81
N GLU A 52 25.17 12.34 -2.97
CA GLU A 52 24.43 13.13 -1.99
C GLU A 52 23.15 13.65 -2.62
N VAL A 53 22.02 13.42 -1.95
CA VAL A 53 20.70 13.88 -2.37
C VAL A 53 20.13 14.73 -1.24
N VAL A 54 19.84 15.99 -1.56
CA VAL A 54 19.25 16.96 -0.63
C VAL A 54 17.82 17.23 -1.08
N ALA A 55 16.86 16.89 -0.22
CA ALA A 55 15.44 17.15 -0.44
C ALA A 55 14.97 18.27 0.50
N GLU A 56 14.50 19.38 -0.07
CA GLU A 56 14.04 20.56 0.65
C GLU A 56 12.68 21.00 0.09
N SER A 57 11.61 20.76 0.84
CA SER A 57 10.24 21.08 0.42
C SER A 57 9.90 20.45 -0.94
N ASP A 58 9.74 21.28 -1.99
CA ASP A 58 9.42 20.91 -3.36
C ASP A 58 10.66 20.86 -4.26
N LYS A 59 11.86 20.79 -3.68
CA LYS A 59 13.13 20.80 -4.40
C LYS A 59 13.97 19.58 -4.06
N ILE A 60 14.66 19.06 -5.07
CA ILE A 60 15.67 18.03 -4.91
C ILE A 60 16.93 18.42 -5.65
N THR A 61 18.06 18.33 -4.95
CA THR A 61 19.39 18.59 -5.48
C THR A 61 20.24 17.33 -5.36
N VAL A 62 20.98 16.98 -6.41
CA VAL A 62 21.85 15.80 -6.44
C VAL A 62 23.29 16.24 -6.70
N PHE A 63 24.18 15.77 -5.84
CA PHE A 63 25.62 15.92 -5.99
C PHE A 63 26.27 14.56 -6.22
N LEU A 64 27.22 14.52 -7.15
CA LEU A 64 28.10 13.37 -7.38
C LEU A 64 29.53 13.83 -7.12
N GLN A 65 30.25 13.13 -6.24
CA GLN A 65 31.62 13.51 -5.84
C GLN A 65 31.73 14.97 -5.36
N GLY A 66 30.68 15.49 -4.70
CA GLY A 66 30.61 16.88 -4.23
C GLY A 66 30.32 17.92 -5.32
N GLN A 67 30.19 17.53 -6.58
CA GLN A 67 29.79 18.42 -7.67
C GLN A 67 28.27 18.39 -7.86
N LEU A 68 27.66 19.56 -8.01
CA LEU A 68 26.24 19.68 -8.34
C LEU A 68 25.97 19.12 -9.74
N VAL A 69 25.05 18.16 -9.85
CA VAL A 69 24.71 17.50 -11.12
C VAL A 69 23.28 17.75 -11.54
N ALA A 70 22.35 17.68 -10.59
CA ALA A 70 20.93 17.89 -10.88
C ALA A 70 20.30 18.80 -9.84
N HIS A 71 19.41 19.67 -10.31
CA HIS A 71 18.55 20.48 -9.47
C HIS A 71 17.15 20.46 -10.08
N LEU A 72 16.18 20.02 -9.29
CA LEU A 72 14.77 20.00 -9.64
C LEU A 72 14.01 20.82 -8.60
N GLU A 73 13.05 21.61 -9.05
CA GLU A 73 12.20 22.48 -8.24
C GLU A 73 10.73 22.33 -8.64
N ARG A 74 9.82 22.85 -7.82
CA ARG A 74 8.37 22.80 -8.07
C ARG A 74 7.89 21.35 -8.24
N LEU A 75 8.45 20.46 -7.44
CA LEU A 75 8.07 19.05 -7.41
C LEU A 75 6.72 18.89 -6.72
N ASP A 76 5.80 18.29 -7.44
CA ASP A 76 4.46 17.93 -6.96
C ASP A 76 4.26 16.42 -7.18
N LEU A 77 4.73 15.62 -6.21
CA LEU A 77 4.84 14.17 -6.31
C LEU A 77 3.79 13.47 -5.43
N HIS A 78 2.69 13.04 -6.03
CA HIS A 78 1.61 12.37 -5.32
C HIS A 78 1.72 10.85 -5.43
N PRO A 79 1.40 10.08 -4.38
CA PRO A 79 1.18 8.64 -4.49
C PRO A 79 0.24 8.29 -5.67
N LEU A 80 0.61 7.34 -6.54
CA LEU A 80 -0.33 6.84 -7.58
C LEU A 80 -1.44 6.00 -6.94
N LEU A 81 -1.16 5.43 -5.77
CA LEU A 81 -2.04 4.54 -5.02
C LEU A 81 -2.30 5.15 -3.64
N GLY A 82 -3.57 5.33 -3.31
CA GLY A 82 -4.00 6.01 -2.08
C GLY A 82 -3.88 7.53 -2.21
N GLY A 83 -4.60 8.29 -1.38
CA GLY A 83 -4.45 9.76 -1.31
C GLY A 83 -3.86 10.22 0.01
N SER A 84 -2.86 9.48 0.47
CA SER A 84 -1.95 9.98 1.49
C SER A 84 -1.25 11.24 0.97
N PRO A 85 -0.97 12.23 1.84
CA PRO A 85 -0.12 13.36 1.45
C PRO A 85 1.27 12.85 1.04
N ASN A 86 2.02 13.70 0.32
CA ASN A 86 3.39 13.40 -0.10
C ASN A 86 4.18 12.85 1.08
N ASN A 87 4.80 11.69 0.91
CA ASN A 87 5.63 11.10 1.95
C ASN A 87 6.82 12.03 2.20
N THR A 88 6.95 12.54 3.42
CA THR A 88 8.09 13.36 3.83
C THR A 88 9.09 12.49 4.59
N GLY A 89 10.30 12.32 4.04
CA GLY A 89 11.43 11.76 4.77
C GLY A 89 11.73 10.27 4.59
N SER A 90 11.32 9.64 3.47
CA SER A 90 11.74 8.27 3.15
C SER A 90 12.95 8.22 2.22
N VAL A 91 13.85 7.27 2.45
CA VAL A 91 14.94 6.92 1.53
C VAL A 91 14.75 5.46 1.10
N ALA A 92 14.92 5.19 -0.19
CA ALA A 92 14.84 3.84 -0.74
C ALA A 92 15.95 3.62 -1.76
N PHE A 93 16.40 2.37 -1.86
CA PHE A 93 17.37 1.91 -2.84
C PHE A 93 16.75 0.81 -3.67
N GLY A 94 17.15 0.74 -4.93
CA GLY A 94 16.67 -0.25 -5.85
C GLY A 94 17.36 -0.09 -7.19
N GLY A 95 17.40 -1.17 -7.95
CA GLY A 95 17.76 -1.14 -9.37
C GLY A 95 16.52 -1.44 -10.20
N PRO A 96 16.34 -0.78 -11.36
CA PRO A 96 15.40 -1.27 -12.35
C PRO A 96 15.64 -2.75 -12.71
N CYS A 97 14.65 -3.39 -13.31
CA CYS A 97 14.81 -4.75 -13.80
C CYS A 97 16.06 -4.84 -14.69
N HIS A 98 16.90 -5.87 -14.48
CA HIS A 98 18.17 -6.09 -15.18
C HIS A 98 19.35 -5.19 -14.77
N TRP A 99 19.21 -4.36 -13.73
CA TRP A 99 20.33 -3.59 -13.19
C TRP A 99 20.94 -4.28 -11.98
N VAL A 100 22.25 -4.14 -11.82
CA VAL A 100 22.96 -4.50 -10.59
C VAL A 100 23.41 -3.20 -9.95
N ALA A 101 22.93 -2.94 -8.74
CA ALA A 101 23.35 -1.80 -7.93
C ALA A 101 24.00 -2.30 -6.65
N GLN A 102 25.09 -1.64 -6.24
CA GLN A 102 25.80 -1.90 -4.99
C GLN A 102 25.86 -0.61 -4.19
N TYR A 103 25.55 -0.70 -2.89
CA TYR A 103 25.49 0.43 -1.99
C TYR A 103 26.39 0.19 -0.78
N ARG A 104 26.99 1.25 -0.26
CA ARG A 104 27.74 1.26 0.99
C ARG A 104 27.67 2.64 1.65
N ASN A 105 27.91 2.69 2.95
CA ASN A 105 28.02 3.93 3.72
C ASN A 105 26.80 4.85 3.59
N LEU A 106 25.61 4.34 3.88
CA LEU A 106 24.41 5.16 3.94
C LEU A 106 24.44 6.05 5.18
N THR A 107 24.18 7.34 4.98
CA THR A 107 23.93 8.32 6.04
C THR A 107 22.70 9.14 5.66
N VAL A 108 21.76 9.27 6.58
CA VAL A 108 20.56 10.10 6.45
C VAL A 108 20.60 11.16 7.55
N LYS A 109 20.47 12.42 7.16
CA LYS A 109 20.47 13.57 8.09
C LYS A 109 19.14 14.33 8.00
N GLY A 110 18.74 14.91 9.12
CA GLY A 110 17.60 15.81 9.20
C GLY A 110 17.95 17.21 8.66
N PRO A 111 16.95 18.09 8.54
CA PRO A 111 17.14 19.47 8.09
C PRO A 111 18.10 20.29 8.97
N ASP A 112 18.23 19.93 10.24
CA ASP A 112 19.15 20.52 11.22
C ASP A 112 20.57 19.91 11.18
N GLY A 113 20.83 19.00 10.24
CA GLY A 113 22.08 18.25 10.12
C GLY A 113 22.23 17.10 11.11
N ARG A 114 21.23 16.86 11.98
CA ARG A 114 21.24 15.74 12.93
C ARG A 114 21.27 14.41 12.18
N LEU A 115 22.09 13.47 12.64
CA LEU A 115 22.08 12.10 12.13
C LEU A 115 20.74 11.41 12.49
N LEU A 116 19.98 10.99 11.48
CA LEU A 116 18.74 10.23 11.63
C LEU A 116 18.98 8.73 11.48
N TYR A 117 19.87 8.34 10.57
CA TYR A 117 20.19 6.94 10.31
C TYR A 117 21.58 6.81 9.67
N ASP A 118 22.31 5.76 10.04
CA ASP A 118 23.55 5.34 9.38
C ASP A 118 23.62 3.81 9.24
N ASN A 119 24.19 3.33 8.13
CA ASN A 119 24.48 1.91 7.93
C ASN A 119 25.61 1.76 6.91
N ASP A 120 26.68 1.04 7.26
CA ASP A 120 27.81 0.85 6.35
C ASP A 120 27.51 -0.10 5.17
N MET A 121 26.44 -0.89 5.28
CA MET A 121 26.01 -1.93 4.35
C MET A 121 27.06 -3.03 4.10
N LEU A 122 27.98 -3.23 5.05
CA LEU A 122 29.02 -4.24 4.95
C LEU A 122 28.54 -5.58 5.49
N LEU A 123 29.15 -6.68 5.02
CA LEU A 123 28.80 -8.04 5.44
C LEU A 123 28.89 -8.26 6.95
N ALA A 124 29.77 -7.53 7.64
CA ALA A 124 29.89 -7.58 9.10
C ALA A 124 28.60 -7.14 9.82
N ASN A 125 27.78 -6.27 9.21
CA ASN A 125 26.52 -5.77 9.74
C ASN A 125 25.28 -6.33 9.01
N ARG A 126 25.45 -7.41 8.24
CA ARG A 126 24.42 -7.98 7.36
C ARG A 126 23.07 -8.11 8.03
N ASP A 127 22.99 -8.71 9.22
CA ASP A 127 21.71 -9.01 9.86
C ASP A 127 20.95 -7.73 10.23
N ARG A 128 21.65 -6.71 10.74
CA ARG A 128 21.10 -5.38 10.97
C ARG A 128 20.63 -4.75 9.65
N THR A 129 21.48 -4.76 8.62
CA THR A 129 21.13 -4.19 7.30
C THR A 129 19.87 -4.85 6.73
N LEU A 130 19.79 -6.17 6.75
CA LEU A 130 18.61 -6.88 6.24
C LEU A 130 17.36 -6.53 7.07
N ALA A 131 17.47 -6.47 8.39
CA ALA A 131 16.36 -6.10 9.28
C ALA A 131 15.88 -4.66 9.03
N ASP A 132 16.79 -3.69 8.94
CA ASP A 132 16.48 -2.27 8.74
C ASP A 132 15.70 -2.03 7.43
N PHE A 133 15.96 -2.83 6.40
CA PHE A 133 15.28 -2.78 5.09
C PHE A 133 14.19 -3.84 4.92
N GLN A 134 13.78 -4.50 6.02
CA GLN A 134 12.72 -5.52 6.04
C GLN A 134 12.95 -6.66 5.04
N VAL A 135 14.22 -6.97 4.75
CA VAL A 135 14.61 -8.10 3.92
C VAL A 135 14.70 -9.34 4.79
N GLY A 136 13.83 -10.32 4.56
CA GLY A 136 13.85 -11.55 5.33
C GLY A 136 12.77 -12.54 4.92
N THR A 137 12.54 -13.50 5.79
CA THR A 137 11.42 -14.44 5.69
C THR A 137 10.14 -13.75 6.15
N ASN A 138 9.02 -14.07 5.50
CA ASN A 138 7.72 -13.53 5.87
C ASN A 138 7.36 -14.00 7.28
N ALA A 139 6.89 -13.08 8.13
CA ALA A 139 6.45 -13.41 9.50
C ALA A 139 5.16 -14.24 9.51
N LEU A 140 4.33 -14.09 8.48
CA LEU A 140 3.08 -14.80 8.29
C LEU A 140 3.05 -15.44 6.90
N ALA A 141 2.39 -16.60 6.79
CA ALA A 141 1.99 -17.12 5.49
C ALA A 141 0.92 -16.17 4.92
N CYS A 142 1.22 -15.53 3.80
CA CYS A 142 0.31 -14.60 3.14
C CYS A 142 0.17 -14.94 1.66
N THR A 143 -1.00 -14.62 1.12
CA THR A 143 -1.20 -14.51 -0.33
C THR A 143 -0.47 -13.28 -0.88
N ILE A 144 -0.02 -13.36 -2.13
CA ILE A 144 0.57 -12.23 -2.86
C ILE A 144 -0.19 -11.96 -4.16
N ASP A 145 -0.27 -10.69 -4.54
CA ASP A 145 -0.82 -10.22 -5.82
C ASP A 145 -0.06 -10.78 -7.02
N GLY A 146 1.27 -10.85 -6.93
CA GLY A 146 2.12 -11.33 -8.01
C GLY A 146 3.56 -11.63 -7.60
N ALA A 147 4.16 -12.66 -8.23
CA ALA A 147 5.52 -13.10 -7.91
C ALA A 147 6.62 -12.14 -8.41
N LYS A 148 6.37 -11.40 -9.51
CA LYS A 148 7.31 -10.40 -10.01
C LYS A 148 7.24 -9.11 -9.19
N ARG A 149 6.05 -8.56 -9.08
CA ARG A 149 5.68 -7.30 -8.42
C ARG A 149 4.16 -7.33 -8.21
N ASP A 150 3.60 -6.79 -7.12
CA ASP A 150 4.25 -6.08 -6.00
C ASP A 150 4.74 -7.00 -4.87
N ARG A 151 4.42 -8.30 -4.91
CA ARG A 151 4.67 -9.28 -3.83
C ARG A 151 4.03 -8.83 -2.52
N ALA A 152 2.88 -8.18 -2.61
CA ALA A 152 2.15 -7.66 -1.48
C ALA A 152 0.80 -8.36 -1.32
N CYS A 153 0.29 -8.34 -0.10
CA CYS A 153 -1.03 -8.84 0.20
C CYS A 153 -2.04 -7.71 -0.01
N PHE A 154 -3.08 -7.99 -0.80
CA PHE A 154 -4.19 -7.07 -1.05
C PHE A 154 -5.51 -7.70 -0.62
N GLY A 155 -6.35 -6.93 0.07
CA GLY A 155 -7.66 -7.40 0.53
C GLY A 155 -8.65 -7.71 -0.62
N GLY A 156 -8.55 -6.97 -1.73
CA GLY A 156 -9.34 -7.23 -2.94
C GLY A 156 -8.94 -8.54 -3.63
N ASP A 157 -7.64 -8.80 -3.75
CA ASP A 157 -7.09 -10.02 -4.31
C ASP A 157 -7.48 -11.23 -3.47
N LEU A 158 -7.40 -11.11 -2.14
CA LEU A 158 -7.82 -12.15 -1.20
C LEU A 158 -9.31 -12.51 -1.38
N TYR A 159 -10.18 -11.53 -1.67
CA TYR A 159 -11.59 -11.79 -1.97
C TYR A 159 -11.77 -12.61 -3.27
N VAL A 160 -10.96 -12.36 -4.29
CA VAL A 160 -11.02 -13.12 -5.55
C VAL A 160 -10.43 -14.51 -5.38
N MET A 161 -9.22 -14.61 -4.82
CA MET A 161 -8.46 -15.87 -4.78
C MET A 161 -8.79 -16.75 -3.57
N GLY A 162 -9.29 -16.20 -2.46
CA GLY A 162 -9.52 -16.93 -1.21
C GLY A 162 -10.49 -18.10 -1.38
N ARG A 163 -11.57 -17.90 -2.15
CA ARG A 163 -12.51 -18.98 -2.50
C ARG A 163 -11.85 -20.04 -3.38
N SER A 164 -11.02 -19.64 -4.34
CA SER A 164 -10.27 -20.57 -5.18
C SER A 164 -9.31 -21.43 -4.35
N ILE A 165 -8.62 -20.84 -3.36
CA ILE A 165 -7.76 -21.59 -2.43
C ILE A 165 -8.58 -22.62 -1.65
N ALA A 166 -9.73 -22.24 -1.10
CA ALA A 166 -10.60 -23.15 -0.34
C ALA A 166 -11.05 -24.38 -1.15
N HIS A 167 -11.21 -24.23 -2.47
CA HIS A 167 -11.63 -25.30 -3.38
C HIS A 167 -10.49 -25.99 -4.14
N SER A 168 -9.24 -25.59 -3.93
CA SER A 168 -8.08 -26.18 -4.62
C SER A 168 -7.06 -26.73 -3.64
N THR A 169 -6.26 -25.85 -3.05
CA THR A 169 -5.10 -26.24 -2.24
C THR A 169 -5.42 -26.34 -0.75
N MET A 170 -6.55 -25.77 -0.30
CA MET A 170 -6.91 -25.66 1.11
C MET A 170 -5.81 -25.02 1.97
N ASN A 171 -4.97 -24.14 1.38
CA ASN A 171 -3.95 -23.42 2.11
C ASN A 171 -4.58 -22.27 2.92
N PHE A 172 -5.33 -22.66 3.96
CA PHE A 172 -6.06 -21.78 4.86
C PHE A 172 -5.12 -20.95 5.73
N GLU A 173 -3.91 -21.44 6.01
CA GLU A 173 -2.89 -20.69 6.73
C GLU A 173 -2.54 -19.39 6.00
N ALA A 174 -2.41 -19.43 4.67
CA ALA A 174 -2.15 -18.23 3.88
C ALA A 174 -3.30 -17.20 3.94
N ILE A 175 -4.56 -17.65 4.04
CA ILE A 175 -5.72 -16.76 4.17
C ILE A 175 -5.78 -16.15 5.58
N ALA A 176 -5.52 -16.97 6.61
CA ALA A 176 -5.47 -16.54 8.00
C ALA A 176 -4.35 -15.52 8.24
N GLY A 177 -3.15 -15.77 7.73
CA GLY A 177 -2.02 -14.85 7.85
C GLY A 177 -2.22 -13.56 7.05
N SER A 178 -2.78 -13.62 5.83
CA SER A 178 -3.21 -12.42 5.10
C SER A 178 -4.23 -11.60 5.90
N THR A 179 -5.20 -12.26 6.55
CA THR A 179 -6.19 -11.59 7.41
C THR A 179 -5.55 -10.94 8.62
N GLU A 180 -4.64 -11.63 9.31
CA GLU A 180 -3.94 -11.09 10.47
C GLU A 180 -3.08 -9.88 10.10
N LEU A 181 -2.28 -9.98 9.03
CA LEU A 181 -1.43 -8.90 8.53
C LEU A 181 -2.25 -7.66 8.13
N LEU A 182 -3.30 -7.82 7.33
CA LEU A 182 -4.07 -6.68 6.85
C LEU A 182 -4.87 -6.03 7.97
N THR A 183 -5.54 -6.83 8.80
CA THR A 183 -6.39 -6.29 9.88
C THR A 183 -5.57 -5.71 11.03
N SER A 184 -4.28 -6.03 11.18
CA SER A 184 -3.44 -5.36 12.19
C SER A 184 -3.25 -3.87 11.88
N HIS A 185 -3.27 -3.50 10.60
CA HIS A 185 -3.05 -2.13 10.13
C HIS A 185 -4.35 -1.31 10.09
N GLN A 186 -5.15 -1.30 11.17
CA GLN A 186 -6.34 -0.45 11.26
C GLN A 186 -6.00 0.92 11.87
N THR A 187 -6.40 2.00 11.22
CA THR A 187 -6.23 3.35 11.76
C THR A 187 -7.11 3.59 13.00
N SER A 188 -6.78 4.62 13.78
CA SER A 188 -7.58 4.96 14.97
C SER A 188 -9.04 5.33 14.64
N ASP A 189 -9.29 5.94 13.48
CA ASP A 189 -10.64 6.30 13.01
C ASP A 189 -11.40 5.12 12.37
N GLY A 190 -10.75 3.95 12.24
CA GLY A 190 -11.40 2.69 11.90
C GLY A 190 -11.20 2.24 10.45
N TYR A 191 -10.41 2.94 9.64
CA TYR A 191 -10.09 2.46 8.30
C TYR A 191 -9.21 1.20 8.38
N LEU A 192 -9.67 0.14 7.74
CA LEU A 192 -9.04 -1.17 7.79
C LEU A 192 -7.93 -1.26 6.73
N GLY A 193 -6.73 -1.65 7.17
CA GLY A 193 -5.64 -2.00 6.28
C GLY A 193 -6.08 -3.05 5.25
N ASN A 194 -5.73 -2.81 3.99
CA ASN A 194 -6.16 -3.63 2.86
C ASN A 194 -5.07 -3.80 1.79
N LEU A 195 -3.85 -3.35 2.12
CA LEU A 195 -2.62 -3.52 1.38
C LEU A 195 -1.50 -3.69 2.41
N ALA A 196 -0.58 -4.63 2.24
CA ALA A 196 0.66 -4.67 3.01
C ALA A 196 1.74 -5.47 2.27
N PRO A 197 3.01 -5.03 2.26
CA PRO A 197 4.11 -5.93 1.94
C PRO A 197 4.07 -7.15 2.87
N ILE A 198 4.25 -8.35 2.33
CA ILE A 198 4.17 -9.59 3.14
C ILE A 198 5.33 -9.75 4.15
N GLN A 199 6.38 -8.94 4.01
CA GLN A 199 7.50 -8.84 4.95
C GLN A 199 7.24 -7.79 6.04
N ALA A 200 6.17 -6.99 5.93
CA ALA A 200 5.81 -6.06 6.98
C ALA A 200 5.45 -6.83 8.26
N PRO A 201 5.85 -6.32 9.44
CA PRO A 201 5.42 -6.90 10.70
C PRO A 201 3.90 -6.71 10.88
N VAL A 202 3.32 -7.52 11.74
CA VAL A 202 2.00 -7.23 12.31
C VAL A 202 2.09 -5.90 13.05
N HIS A 203 1.16 -5.00 12.80
CA HIS A 203 1.07 -3.73 13.53
C HIS A 203 0.32 -3.95 14.84
N ASP A 204 1.05 -4.05 15.94
CA ASP A 204 0.54 -4.35 17.29
C ASP A 204 0.65 -3.17 18.27
N THR A 205 1.06 -2.00 17.78
CA THR A 205 1.25 -0.78 18.56
C THR A 205 0.02 0.15 18.51
N ILE A 206 -0.01 1.16 19.40
CA ILE A 206 -1.14 2.09 19.53
C ILE A 206 -1.08 3.27 18.54
N ASP A 207 0.07 3.53 17.95
CA ASP A 207 0.26 4.58 16.96
C ASP A 207 -0.39 4.24 15.62
N GLN A 208 -0.49 5.24 14.75
CA GLN A 208 -1.07 5.04 13.42
C GLN A 208 -0.23 4.05 12.63
N PRO A 209 -0.87 3.07 11.97
CA PRO A 209 -0.15 2.18 11.06
C PRO A 209 0.46 2.97 9.89
N PRO A 210 1.51 2.42 9.26
CA PRO A 210 2.13 3.04 8.09
C PRO A 210 1.13 3.36 6.97
N THR A 211 1.33 4.51 6.31
CA THR A 211 0.42 5.03 5.27
C THR A 211 0.34 4.16 4.01
N TYR A 212 1.29 3.24 3.80
CA TYR A 212 1.25 2.28 2.70
C TYR A 212 0.13 1.25 2.84
N ALA A 213 -0.47 1.11 4.03
CA ALA A 213 -1.40 0.02 4.32
C ALA A 213 -2.80 0.20 3.71
N PHE A 214 -2.99 1.33 3.02
CA PHE A 214 -4.28 1.91 2.71
C PHE A 214 -4.42 2.15 1.21
N TYR A 215 -5.36 1.41 0.61
CA TYR A 215 -5.67 1.47 -0.80
C TYR A 215 -7.14 1.94 -0.99
N PRO A 216 -8.03 1.39 -1.85
CA PRO A 216 -9.39 1.90 -1.95
C PRO A 216 -10.34 1.29 -0.91
N LEU A 217 -11.38 2.06 -0.58
CA LEU A 217 -12.41 1.65 0.38
C LEU A 217 -13.10 0.33 -0.03
N THR A 218 -13.28 0.11 -1.33
CA THR A 218 -13.81 -1.14 -1.88
C THR A 218 -13.00 -2.36 -1.44
N TYR A 219 -11.67 -2.29 -1.40
CA TYR A 219 -10.82 -3.43 -1.01
C TYR A 219 -10.97 -3.77 0.47
N ALA A 220 -11.20 -2.77 1.34
CA ALA A 220 -11.48 -3.01 2.75
C ALA A 220 -12.82 -3.73 2.95
N PHE A 221 -13.85 -3.36 2.16
CA PHE A 221 -15.13 -4.06 2.17
C PHE A 221 -15.02 -5.49 1.64
N LEU A 222 -14.32 -5.70 0.53
CA LEU A 222 -14.10 -7.04 -0.04
C LEU A 222 -13.29 -7.95 0.91
N LEU A 223 -12.33 -7.40 1.66
CA LEU A 223 -11.62 -8.13 2.72
C LEU A 223 -12.60 -8.65 3.79
N THR A 224 -13.62 -7.88 4.16
CA THR A 224 -14.67 -8.32 5.10
C THR A 224 -15.38 -9.57 4.59
N VAL A 225 -15.67 -9.61 3.29
CA VAL A 225 -16.31 -10.76 2.64
C VAL A 225 -15.37 -11.97 2.60
N ALA A 226 -14.09 -11.76 2.30
CA ALA A 226 -13.07 -12.81 2.30
C ALA A 226 -12.90 -13.47 3.67
N ILE A 227 -12.90 -12.67 4.75
CA ILE A 227 -12.82 -13.17 6.13
C ILE A 227 -14.05 -14.02 6.48
N LYS A 228 -15.24 -13.59 6.04
CA LYS A 228 -16.47 -14.37 6.21
C LYS A 228 -16.41 -15.69 5.45
N ASP A 229 -15.96 -15.68 4.20
CA ASP A 229 -15.81 -16.91 3.40
C ASP A 229 -14.81 -17.88 4.06
N TYR A 230 -13.66 -17.37 4.52
CA TYR A 230 -12.68 -18.16 5.27
C TYR A 230 -13.31 -18.84 6.50
N TRP A 231 -14.03 -18.09 7.33
CA TRP A 231 -14.69 -18.63 8.51
C TRP A 231 -15.75 -19.69 8.14
N MET A 232 -16.53 -19.47 7.09
CA MET A 232 -17.52 -20.45 6.62
C MET A 232 -16.88 -21.76 6.13
N HIS A 233 -15.66 -21.72 5.59
CA HIS A 233 -14.93 -22.91 5.15
C HIS A 233 -14.19 -23.64 6.27
N THR A 234 -13.77 -22.93 7.32
CA THR A 234 -12.85 -23.45 8.33
C THR A 234 -13.46 -23.62 9.72
N GLY A 235 -14.49 -22.83 10.05
CA GLY A 235 -15.01 -22.70 11.41
C GLY A 235 -14.03 -22.03 12.39
N ASP A 236 -13.01 -21.30 11.89
CA ASP A 236 -11.97 -20.70 12.74
C ASP A 236 -12.51 -19.51 13.55
N GLU A 237 -12.98 -19.83 14.76
CA GLU A 237 -13.51 -18.86 15.73
C GLU A 237 -12.47 -17.85 16.23
N LYS A 238 -11.17 -18.18 16.17
CA LYS A 238 -10.10 -17.29 16.62
C LYS A 238 -9.96 -16.12 15.65
N VAL A 239 -9.86 -16.40 14.35
CA VAL A 239 -9.82 -15.35 13.31
C VAL A 239 -11.12 -14.56 13.34
N ARG A 240 -12.27 -15.22 13.37
CA ARG A 240 -13.59 -14.56 13.45
C ARG A 240 -13.66 -13.55 14.60
N SER A 241 -13.32 -13.98 15.82
CA SER A 241 -13.40 -13.15 17.02
C SER A 241 -12.39 -12.00 17.01
N LYS A 242 -11.15 -12.25 16.57
CA LYS A 242 -10.11 -11.20 16.47
C LYS A 242 -10.45 -10.13 15.43
N SER A 243 -11.13 -10.50 14.35
CA SER A 243 -11.44 -9.58 13.26
C SER A 243 -12.72 -8.77 13.50
N TYR A 244 -13.72 -9.32 14.22
CA TYR A 244 -15.07 -8.73 14.28
C TYR A 244 -15.09 -7.23 14.65
N ASP A 245 -14.46 -6.84 15.75
CA ASP A 245 -14.49 -5.44 16.21
C ASP A 245 -13.83 -4.49 15.20
N LYS A 246 -12.79 -4.96 14.51
CA LYS A 246 -12.12 -4.20 13.45
C LYS A 246 -13.04 -4.01 12.25
N LEU A 247 -13.80 -5.05 11.89
CA LEU A 247 -14.78 -4.97 10.81
C LEU A 247 -15.94 -4.02 11.16
N ASP A 248 -16.45 -4.02 12.40
CA ASP A 248 -17.51 -3.07 12.81
C ASP A 248 -17.01 -1.63 12.78
N ARG A 249 -15.76 -1.39 13.22
CA ARG A 249 -15.10 -0.08 13.10
C ARG A 249 -14.96 0.38 11.65
N LEU A 250 -14.68 -0.51 10.69
CA LEU A 250 -14.71 -0.17 9.26
C LEU A 250 -16.10 0.27 8.80
N MET A 251 -17.17 -0.38 9.26
CA MET A 251 -18.54 0.03 8.95
C MET A 251 -18.89 1.39 9.55
N LEU A 252 -18.29 1.76 10.69
CA LEU A 252 -18.42 3.09 11.28
C LEU A 252 -17.61 4.14 10.50
N PHE A 253 -16.37 3.81 10.12
CA PHE A 253 -15.50 4.64 9.30
C PHE A 253 -16.14 5.04 7.97
N ALA A 254 -16.93 4.15 7.37
CA ALA A 254 -17.61 4.44 6.10
C ALA A 254 -18.74 5.48 6.21
N LYS A 255 -19.32 5.71 7.40
CA LYS A 255 -20.52 6.54 7.58
C LYS A 255 -20.40 7.97 7.05
N PRO A 256 -19.29 8.72 7.29
CA PRO A 256 -19.16 10.09 6.81
C PRO A 256 -19.16 10.23 5.29
N PHE A 257 -18.93 9.13 4.56
CA PHE A 257 -18.90 9.10 3.10
C PHE A 257 -20.26 8.81 2.46
N MET A 258 -21.33 8.71 3.26
CA MET A 258 -22.70 8.62 2.75
C MET A 258 -23.22 10.01 2.38
N ASN A 259 -23.74 10.14 1.16
CA ASN A 259 -24.44 11.35 0.73
C ASN A 259 -25.84 11.46 1.36
N GLU A 260 -26.56 12.54 1.07
CA GLU A 260 -27.93 12.79 1.54
C GLU A 260 -28.94 11.70 1.14
N HIS A 261 -28.68 10.99 0.04
CA HIS A 261 -29.48 9.85 -0.41
C HIS A 261 -29.12 8.53 0.29
N GLY A 262 -28.12 8.54 1.18
CA GLY A 262 -27.61 7.38 1.91
C GLY A 262 -26.86 6.39 1.02
N ILE A 263 -26.20 6.88 -0.03
CA ILE A 263 -25.33 6.13 -0.92
C ILE A 263 -23.87 6.54 -0.65
N LEU A 264 -22.97 5.57 -0.64
CA LEU A 264 -21.54 5.83 -0.43
C LEU A 264 -20.89 6.41 -1.67
N ALA A 265 -20.04 7.42 -1.47
CA ALA A 265 -19.07 7.92 -2.42
C ALA A 265 -17.70 7.95 -1.75
N ALA A 266 -16.73 7.18 -2.25
CA ALA A 266 -15.40 7.19 -1.67
C ALA A 266 -14.75 8.57 -1.85
N PRO A 267 -14.05 9.10 -0.84
CA PRO A 267 -13.25 10.31 -1.02
C PRO A 267 -12.13 10.03 -2.04
N PRO A 268 -11.59 11.05 -2.75
CA PRO A 268 -10.60 10.84 -3.80
C PRO A 268 -9.43 9.92 -3.41
N PRO A 269 -8.84 10.03 -2.20
CA PRO A 269 -7.81 9.11 -1.71
C PRO A 269 -8.16 7.62 -1.73
N LEU A 270 -9.44 7.28 -1.57
CA LEU A 270 -9.94 5.91 -1.40
C LEU A 270 -10.78 5.44 -2.59
N SER A 271 -10.73 6.17 -3.71
CA SER A 271 -11.62 6.02 -4.87
C SER A 271 -11.10 5.06 -5.95
N MET A 272 -9.88 4.53 -5.81
CA MET A 272 -9.28 3.62 -6.79
C MET A 272 -10.15 2.37 -7.03
N HIS A 273 -10.20 1.91 -8.27
CA HIS A 273 -10.91 0.71 -8.66
C HIS A 273 -10.23 0.04 -9.87
N TRP A 274 -10.54 -1.25 -10.10
CA TRP A 274 -9.88 -2.09 -11.10
C TRP A 274 -10.82 -2.84 -12.05
N PHE A 275 -12.14 -2.68 -11.92
CA PHE A 275 -13.13 -3.34 -12.78
C PHE A 275 -14.13 -2.33 -13.41
N PRO A 276 -14.42 -2.39 -14.73
CA PRO A 276 -13.69 -3.09 -15.79
C PRO A 276 -12.43 -2.34 -16.24
N MET A 277 -12.26 -1.06 -15.86
CA MET A 277 -11.08 -0.26 -16.17
C MET A 277 -10.40 0.20 -14.88
N GLY A 278 -9.06 0.16 -14.87
CA GLY A 278 -8.25 0.63 -13.74
C GLY A 278 -8.27 2.16 -13.63
N GLY A 279 -8.56 2.67 -12.44
CA GLY A 279 -8.55 4.10 -12.16
C GLY A 279 -9.48 4.52 -11.01
N PRO A 280 -9.42 5.79 -10.60
CA PRO A 280 -10.33 6.32 -9.59
C PRO A 280 -11.76 6.43 -10.14
N VAL A 281 -12.74 6.06 -9.31
CA VAL A 281 -14.17 6.30 -9.58
C VAL A 281 -14.67 7.35 -8.59
N PHE A 282 -14.87 8.57 -9.09
CA PHE A 282 -15.32 9.69 -8.27
C PHE A 282 -16.84 9.71 -8.12
N GLY A 283 -17.30 10.06 -6.92
CA GLY A 283 -18.71 10.12 -6.59
C GLY A 283 -19.34 8.74 -6.28
N PRO A 284 -20.68 8.68 -6.17
CA PRO A 284 -21.39 7.43 -5.92
C PRO A 284 -21.18 6.42 -7.06
N SER A 285 -20.82 5.19 -6.73
CA SER A 285 -20.67 4.11 -7.72
C SER A 285 -21.37 2.82 -7.29
N ALA A 286 -21.88 2.08 -8.29
CA ALA A 286 -22.52 0.78 -8.07
C ALA A 286 -21.55 -0.22 -7.44
N ALA A 287 -20.32 -0.31 -7.95
CA ALA A 287 -19.31 -1.24 -7.45
C ALA A 287 -18.99 -1.03 -5.97
N LEU A 288 -18.78 0.23 -5.53
CA LEU A 288 -18.50 0.54 -4.12
C LEU A 288 -19.68 0.17 -3.22
N ASN A 289 -20.90 0.51 -3.63
CA ASN A 289 -22.09 0.28 -2.81
C ASN A 289 -22.50 -1.19 -2.75
N ILE A 290 -22.27 -1.95 -3.82
CA ILE A 290 -22.41 -3.41 -3.81
C ILE A 290 -21.38 -4.04 -2.88
N ALA A 291 -20.11 -3.63 -2.95
CA ALA A 291 -19.09 -4.13 -2.03
C ALA A 291 -19.43 -3.81 -0.56
N TYR A 292 -19.95 -2.61 -0.26
CA TYR A 292 -20.40 -2.26 1.08
C TYR A 292 -21.62 -3.07 1.53
N TYR A 293 -22.59 -3.30 0.64
CA TYR A 293 -23.72 -4.18 0.91
C TYR A 293 -23.25 -5.60 1.26
N ASP A 294 -22.35 -6.17 0.47
CA ASP A 294 -21.79 -7.50 0.72
C ASP A 294 -20.99 -7.55 2.03
N ALA A 295 -20.25 -6.49 2.36
CA ALA A 295 -19.54 -6.37 3.63
C ALA A 295 -20.50 -6.30 4.82
N LEU A 296 -21.63 -5.59 4.70
CA LEU A 296 -22.68 -5.55 5.73
C LEU A 296 -23.32 -6.93 5.95
N GLN A 297 -23.55 -7.69 4.88
CA GLN A 297 -24.02 -9.07 4.97
C GLN A 297 -22.96 -9.98 5.61
N ALA A 298 -21.69 -9.81 5.25
CA ALA A 298 -20.58 -10.59 5.78
C ALA A 298 -20.37 -10.37 7.27
N ILE A 299 -20.32 -9.12 7.75
CA ILE A 299 -20.19 -8.83 9.17
C ILE A 299 -21.44 -9.27 9.97
N ALA A 300 -22.62 -9.25 9.36
CA ALA A 300 -23.83 -9.81 9.98
C ALA A 300 -23.69 -11.33 10.22
N ALA A 301 -23.10 -12.06 9.29
CA ALA A 301 -22.83 -13.51 9.44
C ALA A 301 -21.75 -13.79 10.48
N LEU A 302 -20.74 -12.91 10.60
CA LEU A 302 -19.67 -13.01 11.60
C LEU A 302 -20.08 -12.51 13.01
N SER A 303 -21.30 -11.99 13.16
CA SER A 303 -21.74 -11.31 14.39
C SER A 303 -21.81 -12.25 15.60
N PRO A 304 -21.29 -11.83 16.77
CA PRO A 304 -21.30 -12.66 17.98
C PRO A 304 -22.67 -12.68 18.68
N SER A 305 -23.61 -11.81 18.29
CA SER A 305 -24.95 -11.75 18.86
C SER A 305 -26.03 -11.50 17.80
N SER A 306 -27.26 -11.92 18.12
CA SER A 306 -28.44 -11.70 17.27
C SER A 306 -28.78 -10.22 17.08
N GLU A 307 -28.55 -9.39 18.10
CA GLU A 307 -28.76 -7.94 18.04
C GLU A 307 -27.82 -7.29 17.02
N LEU A 308 -26.52 -7.58 17.10
CA LEU A 308 -25.52 -7.05 16.18
C LEU A 308 -25.78 -7.53 14.76
N ARG A 309 -26.08 -8.82 14.58
CA ARG A 309 -26.51 -9.38 13.30
C ARG A 309 -27.68 -8.60 12.72
N SER A 310 -28.72 -8.36 13.51
CA SER A 310 -29.93 -7.64 13.07
C SER A 310 -29.63 -6.19 12.69
N LYS A 311 -28.78 -5.50 13.47
CA LYS A 311 -28.30 -4.14 13.17
C LYS A 311 -27.62 -4.06 11.81
N HIS A 312 -26.75 -5.02 11.47
CA HIS A 312 -26.05 -5.04 10.18
C HIS A 312 -26.97 -5.39 9.00
N LEU A 313 -27.86 -6.38 9.19
CA LEU A 313 -28.85 -6.74 8.17
C LEU A 313 -29.82 -5.59 7.86
N ALA A 314 -30.29 -4.86 8.88
CA ALA A 314 -31.15 -3.71 8.70
C ALA A 314 -30.47 -2.59 7.87
N LYS A 315 -29.16 -2.36 8.09
CA LYS A 315 -28.38 -1.44 7.28
C LYS A 315 -28.24 -1.91 5.83
N ALA A 316 -27.97 -3.21 5.62
CA ALA A 316 -27.86 -3.79 4.28
C ALA A 316 -29.17 -3.62 3.50
N GLU A 317 -30.31 -3.91 4.11
CA GLU A 317 -31.63 -3.73 3.51
C GLU A 317 -31.96 -2.26 3.21
N SER A 318 -31.61 -1.34 4.12
CA SER A 318 -31.74 0.09 3.85
C SER A 318 -30.89 0.53 2.65
N LEU A 319 -29.64 0.06 2.56
CA LEU A 319 -28.74 0.39 1.46
C LEU A 319 -29.27 -0.14 0.13
N LYS A 320 -29.70 -1.41 0.09
CA LYS A 320 -30.30 -2.04 -1.10
C LYS A 320 -31.50 -1.25 -1.63
N LYS A 321 -32.43 -0.87 -0.76
CA LYS A 321 -33.60 -0.06 -1.13
C LYS A 321 -33.22 1.30 -1.70
N LYS A 322 -32.23 1.96 -1.09
CA LYS A 322 -31.72 3.25 -1.58
C LYS A 322 -30.98 3.10 -2.91
N HIS A 323 -30.20 2.04 -3.07
CA HIS A 323 -29.43 1.80 -4.29
C HIS A 323 -30.34 1.60 -5.51
N VAL A 324 -31.35 0.74 -5.38
CA VAL A 324 -32.35 0.49 -6.43
C VAL A 324 -33.08 1.77 -6.86
N ARG A 325 -33.34 2.70 -5.93
CA ARG A 325 -34.03 3.97 -6.23
C ARG A 325 -33.16 5.02 -6.93
N ASN A 326 -31.84 4.91 -6.84
CA ASN A 326 -30.91 5.95 -7.30
C ASN A 326 -30.04 5.51 -8.49
N VAL A 327 -30.15 4.25 -8.92
CA VAL A 327 -29.36 3.65 -10.02
C VAL A 327 -30.23 3.14 -11.16
N LEU A 328 -31.53 2.95 -10.92
CA LEU A 328 -32.57 2.73 -11.93
C LEU A 328 -33.39 4.01 -12.09
#